data_AF-A0A2V9HAV2-F1
#
_entry.id   AF-A0A2V9HAV2-F1
#
_cell.length_a   1.000
_cell.length_b   1.000
_cell.length_c   1.000
_cell.angle_alpha   90.00
_cell.angle_beta   90.00
_cell.angle_gamma   90.00
#
_symmetry.space_group_name_H-M   'P 1'
#
loop_
_entity.id
_entity.type
_entity.pdbx_description
1 polymer ?
#
loop_
_entity_poly.entity_id
_entity_poly.type
_entity_poly.pdbx_seq_one_letter_code
_entity_poly.pdbx_strand_id
1 'polypeptide(L)'
;MSQFTPTERTKVRRKPDRGSYDRELIYRILDEAFVCHLGFVVDGQPYVVPTNYVRVGDKLFLHGSIASRLMKTLSSGAPFCLSVTLLDGIVFAPTAVGHSVNYRSVVVMGKAEPIEGEAAKLAAMRDFVEYVNRGRWATVRPPSEQELKGTMVLAVPLVEASAKVRTGFAVDNGEDYASPAWTGVLPMKWTAQAPVPDPRGNPEIPVPTNILHYSRPQ
;
A
#
# COMPACT_ATOMS: atom_id res chain seq x y z
N MET A 1 -10.64 -19.31 3.21
CA MET A 1 -10.80 -19.33 1.73
C MET A 1 -9.46 -18.92 1.12
N SER A 2 -9.08 -19.39 -0.07
CA SER A 2 -7.82 -19.02 -0.73
C SER A 2 -7.94 -17.80 -1.64
N GLN A 3 -9.15 -17.46 -2.10
CA GLN A 3 -9.40 -16.32 -3.01
C GLN A 3 -10.48 -15.37 -2.48
N PHE A 4 -10.51 -14.16 -3.03
CA PHE A 4 -11.61 -13.19 -2.91
C PHE A 4 -12.67 -13.47 -3.97
N THR A 5 -13.93 -13.26 -3.64
CA THR A 5 -15.03 -13.35 -4.62
C THR A 5 -15.07 -12.06 -5.45
N PRO A 6 -14.90 -12.11 -6.78
CA PRO A 6 -15.01 -10.92 -7.62
C PRO A 6 -16.43 -10.34 -7.56
N THR A 7 -16.53 -9.02 -7.45
CA THR A 7 -17.79 -8.27 -7.54
C THR A 7 -17.85 -7.51 -8.86
N GLU A 8 -18.97 -6.87 -9.18
CA GLU A 8 -19.04 -5.96 -10.33
C GLU A 8 -18.04 -4.80 -10.26
N ARG A 9 -17.61 -4.38 -9.06
CA ARG A 9 -16.65 -3.27 -8.89
C ARG A 9 -15.21 -3.71 -8.91
N THR A 10 -14.91 -4.96 -8.53
CA THR A 10 -13.53 -5.49 -8.50
C THR A 10 -13.18 -6.36 -9.69
N LYS A 11 -14.17 -6.81 -10.48
CA LYS A 11 -13.94 -7.63 -11.66
C LYS A 11 -13.08 -6.89 -12.70
N VAL A 12 -11.88 -7.39 -12.94
CA VAL A 12 -10.96 -6.84 -13.95
C VAL A 12 -11.48 -7.16 -15.36
N ARG A 13 -11.93 -6.13 -16.10
CA ARG A 13 -12.52 -6.29 -17.44
C ARG A 13 -11.51 -6.15 -18.60
N ARG A 14 -10.52 -5.26 -18.47
CA ARG A 14 -9.50 -5.00 -19.51
C ARG A 14 -8.21 -5.75 -19.18
N LYS A 15 -7.74 -6.61 -20.10
CA LYS A 15 -6.63 -7.55 -19.87
C LYS A 15 -6.90 -8.43 -18.63
N PRO A 16 -7.99 -9.23 -18.64
CA PRO A 16 -8.40 -10.03 -17.49
C PRO A 16 -7.39 -11.13 -17.11
N ASP A 17 -6.56 -11.55 -18.07
CA ASP A 17 -5.39 -12.41 -17.88
C ASP A 17 -4.38 -11.87 -16.84
N ARG A 18 -4.39 -10.55 -16.62
CA ARG A 18 -3.57 -9.87 -15.61
C ARG A 18 -4.27 -9.75 -14.25
N GLY A 19 -5.57 -10.03 -14.18
CA GLY A 19 -6.35 -9.93 -12.96
C GLY A 19 -6.14 -11.14 -12.06
N SER A 20 -6.04 -10.93 -10.75
CA SER A 20 -5.99 -11.99 -9.77
C SER A 20 -6.83 -11.64 -8.54
N TYR A 21 -7.43 -12.67 -7.94
CA TYR A 21 -8.18 -12.58 -6.69
C TYR A 21 -7.58 -13.49 -5.62
N ASP A 22 -6.36 -13.99 -5.87
CA ASP A 22 -5.61 -14.78 -4.93
C ASP A 22 -5.27 -13.96 -3.68
N ARG A 23 -5.68 -14.48 -2.52
CA ARG A 23 -5.58 -13.74 -1.25
C ARG A 23 -4.13 -13.54 -0.84
N GLU A 24 -3.29 -14.54 -1.04
CA GLU A 24 -1.87 -14.48 -0.70
C GLU A 24 -1.13 -13.45 -1.56
N LEU A 25 -1.39 -13.43 -2.87
CA LEU A 25 -0.84 -12.42 -3.77
C LEU A 25 -1.28 -11.00 -3.37
N ILE A 26 -2.57 -10.80 -3.09
CA ILE A 26 -3.10 -9.50 -2.65
C ILE A 26 -2.41 -9.06 -1.35
N TYR A 27 -2.28 -9.96 -0.38
CA TYR A 27 -1.63 -9.66 0.90
C TYR A 27 -0.18 -9.30 0.71
N ARG A 28 0.59 -10.08 -0.07
CA ARG A 28 2.00 -9.75 -0.35
C ARG A 28 2.19 -8.39 -1.00
N ILE A 29 1.32 -7.99 -1.93
CA ILE A 29 1.39 -6.65 -2.54
C ILE A 29 1.09 -5.58 -1.50
N LEU A 30 0.07 -5.80 -0.65
CA LEU A 30 -0.26 -4.88 0.43
C LEU A 30 0.84 -4.81 1.49
N ASP A 31 1.54 -5.90 1.78
CA ASP A 31 2.64 -5.94 2.75
C ASP A 31 3.90 -5.24 2.22
N GLU A 32 4.11 -5.31 0.91
CA GLU A 32 5.21 -4.62 0.24
C GLU A 32 4.93 -3.13 -0.01
N ALA A 33 3.67 -2.70 -0.08
CA ALA A 33 3.34 -1.29 -0.24
C ALA A 33 3.27 -0.56 1.11
N PHE A 34 3.99 0.56 1.23
CA PHE A 34 3.92 1.44 2.41
C PHE A 34 2.86 2.53 2.32
N VAL A 35 2.52 2.90 1.08
CA VAL A 35 1.66 4.02 0.77
C VAL A 35 0.52 3.50 -0.08
N CYS A 36 -0.69 3.82 0.33
CA CYS A 36 -1.87 3.68 -0.51
C CYS A 36 -2.40 5.05 -0.93
N HIS A 37 -3.25 5.04 -1.95
CA HIS A 37 -4.00 6.19 -2.41
C HIS A 37 -5.47 5.91 -2.13
N LEU A 38 -6.06 6.72 -1.25
CA LEU A 38 -7.46 6.61 -0.87
C LEU A 38 -8.32 7.57 -1.69
N GLY A 39 -9.13 7.01 -2.58
CA GLY A 39 -10.17 7.67 -3.33
C GLY A 39 -11.49 7.71 -2.55
N PHE A 40 -12.07 8.88 -2.36
CA PHE A 40 -13.37 9.07 -1.71
C PHE A 40 -14.10 10.29 -2.27
N VAL A 41 -15.39 10.43 -1.98
CA VAL A 41 -16.23 11.53 -2.49
C VAL A 41 -16.79 12.34 -1.33
N VAL A 42 -16.72 13.67 -1.44
CA VAL A 42 -17.38 14.61 -0.52
C VAL A 42 -18.13 15.62 -1.39
N ASP A 43 -19.43 15.80 -1.16
CA ASP A 43 -20.28 16.74 -1.91
C ASP A 43 -20.18 16.59 -3.43
N GLY A 44 -20.08 15.34 -3.91
CA GLY A 44 -19.93 15.02 -5.33
C GLY A 44 -18.51 15.18 -5.89
N GLN A 45 -17.58 15.80 -5.15
CA GLN A 45 -16.18 15.96 -5.57
C GLN A 45 -15.34 14.73 -5.19
N PRO A 46 -14.68 14.07 -6.16
CA PRO A 46 -13.71 13.02 -5.87
C PRO A 46 -12.40 13.62 -5.34
N TYR A 47 -11.85 12.98 -4.32
CA TYR A 47 -10.53 13.24 -3.75
C TYR A 47 -9.70 11.97 -3.77
N VAL A 48 -8.38 12.12 -3.95
CA VAL A 48 -7.40 11.06 -3.75
C VAL A 48 -6.36 11.56 -2.78
N VAL A 49 -6.22 10.89 -1.64
CA VAL A 49 -5.25 11.27 -0.60
C VAL A 49 -4.25 10.11 -0.42
N PRO A 50 -2.94 10.35 -0.63
CA PRO A 50 -1.92 9.38 -0.26
C PRO A 50 -1.77 9.30 1.25
N THR A 51 -1.72 8.10 1.80
CA THR A 51 -1.46 7.86 3.23
C THR A 51 -0.77 6.52 3.42
N ASN A 52 -0.18 6.30 4.59
CA ASN A 52 0.26 4.98 4.99
C ASN A 52 -0.91 4.14 5.53
N TYR A 53 -0.68 2.84 5.60
CA TYR A 53 -1.54 1.86 6.26
C TYR A 53 -0.67 0.71 6.75
N VAL A 54 -1.24 -0.16 7.57
CA VAL A 54 -0.64 -1.46 7.92
C VAL A 54 -1.67 -2.56 7.78
N ARG A 55 -1.24 -3.75 7.36
CA ARG A 55 -2.12 -4.92 7.31
C ARG A 55 -1.89 -5.76 8.57
N VAL A 56 -2.98 -6.11 9.25
CA VAL A 56 -2.97 -7.06 10.38
C VAL A 56 -4.06 -8.09 10.10
N GLY A 57 -3.63 -9.32 9.77
CA GLY A 57 -4.53 -10.37 9.30
C GLY A 57 -5.34 -9.91 8.08
N ASP A 58 -6.66 -9.97 8.19
CA ASP A 58 -7.59 -9.65 7.10
C ASP A 58 -8.11 -8.19 7.17
N LYS A 59 -7.37 -7.30 7.84
CA LYS A 59 -7.72 -5.88 7.97
C LYS A 59 -6.56 -4.97 7.61
N LEU A 60 -6.88 -3.82 7.03
CA LEU A 60 -5.96 -2.68 6.95
C LEU A 60 -6.29 -1.69 8.06
N PHE A 61 -5.27 -1.09 8.66
CA PHE A 61 -5.42 -0.02 9.64
C PHE A 61 -4.88 1.27 9.07
N LEU A 62 -5.70 2.32 9.17
CA LEU A 62 -5.38 3.70 8.84
C LEU A 62 -5.36 4.51 10.14
N HIS A 63 -4.50 5.52 10.21
CA HIS A 63 -4.52 6.46 11.32
C HIS A 63 -4.37 7.89 10.81
N GLY A 64 -4.77 8.84 11.64
CA GLY A 64 -4.62 10.25 11.32
C GLY A 64 -5.28 11.15 12.35
N SER A 65 -5.13 12.45 12.16
CA SER A 65 -5.77 13.44 13.03
C SER A 65 -7.29 13.29 13.01
N ILE A 66 -7.92 13.40 14.18
CA ILE A 66 -9.39 13.52 14.31
C ILE A 66 -9.97 14.71 13.53
N ALA A 67 -9.16 15.71 13.20
CA ALA A 67 -9.57 16.89 12.43
C ALA A 67 -9.53 16.65 10.91
N SER A 68 -8.88 15.58 10.45
CA SER A 68 -8.69 15.29 9.02
C SER A 68 -10.01 15.03 8.30
N ARG A 69 -10.19 15.67 7.14
CA ARG A 69 -11.34 15.43 6.26
C ARG A 69 -11.43 13.96 5.85
N LEU A 70 -10.29 13.36 5.43
CA LEU A 70 -10.24 11.95 5.06
C LEU A 70 -10.75 11.07 6.21
N MET A 71 -10.21 11.29 7.42
CA MET A 71 -10.55 10.46 8.58
C MET A 71 -12.02 10.60 8.96
N LYS A 72 -12.55 11.83 9.02
CA LYS A 72 -13.97 12.10 9.30
C LYS A 72 -14.91 11.49 8.26
N THR A 73 -14.54 11.55 6.97
CA THR A 73 -15.35 10.98 5.90
C THR A 73 -15.36 9.46 5.97
N LEU A 74 -14.22 8.81 6.15
CA LEU A 74 -14.17 7.35 6.24
C LEU A 74 -14.87 6.86 7.53
N SER A 75 -14.72 7.56 8.66
CA SER A 75 -15.34 7.19 9.93
C SER A 75 -16.87 7.29 9.93
N SER A 76 -17.47 8.06 9.01
CA SER A 76 -18.92 8.12 8.86
C SER A 76 -19.50 6.91 8.11
N GLY A 77 -18.64 5.98 7.68
CA GLY A 77 -19.03 4.82 6.87
C GLY A 77 -19.16 5.13 5.38
N ALA A 78 -18.63 6.28 4.92
CA ALA A 78 -18.59 6.60 3.50
C ALA A 78 -17.78 5.53 2.73
N PRO A 79 -18.24 5.13 1.53
CA PRO A 79 -17.49 4.22 0.70
C PRO A 79 -16.20 4.88 0.20
N PHE A 80 -15.14 4.09 0.08
CA PHE A 80 -13.88 4.53 -0.52
C PHE A 80 -13.31 3.44 -1.44
N CYS A 81 -12.32 3.84 -2.22
CA CYS A 81 -11.46 2.97 -3.02
C CYS A 81 -10.02 3.17 -2.54
N LEU A 82 -9.38 2.12 -2.04
CA LEU A 82 -7.95 2.13 -1.71
C LEU A 82 -7.19 1.48 -2.86
N SER A 83 -6.12 2.14 -3.32
CA SER A 83 -5.24 1.62 -4.36
C SER A 83 -3.78 1.63 -3.91
N VAL A 84 -3.07 0.54 -4.19
CA VAL A 84 -1.60 0.46 -4.11
C VAL A 84 -1.03 0.02 -5.45
N THR A 85 0.15 0.50 -5.80
CA THR A 85 0.85 0.10 -7.03
C THR A 85 2.35 0.06 -6.77
N LEU A 86 2.97 -1.04 -7.19
CA LEU A 86 4.40 -1.27 -7.19
C LEU A 86 4.87 -1.35 -8.64
N LEU A 87 5.82 -0.50 -9.01
CA LEU A 87 6.44 -0.49 -10.33
C LEU A 87 7.63 -1.45 -10.34
N ASP A 88 7.55 -2.49 -11.17
CA ASP A 88 8.56 -3.55 -11.25
C ASP A 88 9.46 -3.41 -12.50
N GLY A 89 9.10 -2.54 -13.46
CA GLY A 89 9.97 -2.22 -14.59
C GLY A 89 9.32 -1.44 -15.72
N ILE A 90 10.13 -0.84 -16.59
CA ILE A 90 9.68 -0.19 -17.83
C ILE A 90 9.86 -1.17 -19.00
N VAL A 91 8.85 -1.28 -19.86
CA VAL A 91 8.86 -2.18 -21.02
C VAL A 91 8.97 -1.39 -22.31
N PHE A 92 10.00 -1.75 -23.09
CA PHE A 92 10.35 -1.16 -24.36
C PHE A 92 9.90 -2.09 -25.49
N ALA A 93 9.00 -1.57 -26.33
CA ALA A 93 8.40 -2.28 -27.44
C ALA A 93 9.00 -1.81 -28.77
N PRO A 94 8.88 -2.62 -29.84
CA PRO A 94 9.29 -2.20 -31.17
C PRO A 94 8.36 -1.12 -31.77
N THR A 95 7.15 -0.96 -31.21
CA THR A 95 6.17 0.04 -31.63
C THR A 95 5.91 1.07 -30.52
N ALA A 96 5.59 2.30 -30.92
CA ALA A 96 5.31 3.39 -29.96
C ALA A 96 4.11 3.09 -29.03
N VAL A 97 3.13 2.32 -29.51
CA VAL A 97 1.92 1.96 -28.74
C VAL A 97 2.11 0.71 -27.86
N GLY A 98 3.16 -0.07 -28.10
CA GLY A 98 3.48 -1.28 -27.33
C GLY A 98 4.20 -1.00 -26.00
N HIS A 99 4.74 0.20 -25.81
CA HIS A 99 5.44 0.59 -24.58
C HIS A 99 4.53 0.43 -23.35
N SER A 100 5.10 -0.05 -22.26
CA SER A 100 4.32 -0.33 -21.04
C SER A 100 5.21 -0.37 -19.79
N VAL A 101 4.65 -0.85 -18.68
CA VAL A 101 5.37 -1.09 -17.43
C VAL A 101 4.99 -2.45 -16.85
N ASN A 102 5.93 -3.12 -16.20
CA ASN A 102 5.64 -4.25 -15.32
C ASN A 102 5.27 -3.70 -13.95
N TYR A 103 4.22 -4.25 -13.35
CA TYR A 103 3.67 -3.74 -12.10
C TYR A 103 2.87 -4.81 -11.37
N ARG A 104 2.67 -4.54 -10.07
CA ARG A 104 1.67 -5.20 -9.24
C ARG A 104 0.82 -4.13 -8.57
N SER A 105 -0.49 -4.25 -8.65
CA SER A 105 -1.41 -3.33 -7.98
C SER A 105 -2.53 -4.09 -7.28
N VAL A 106 -3.08 -3.47 -6.24
CA VAL A 106 -4.28 -3.94 -5.54
C VAL A 106 -5.25 -2.78 -5.44
N VAL A 107 -6.52 -3.06 -5.70
CA VAL A 107 -7.65 -2.17 -5.43
C VAL A 107 -8.55 -2.83 -4.39
N VAL A 108 -8.89 -2.09 -3.35
CA VAL A 108 -9.83 -2.49 -2.30
C VAL A 108 -11.01 -1.53 -2.29
N MET A 109 -12.23 -2.08 -2.39
CA MET A 109 -13.47 -1.33 -2.18
C MET A 109 -13.93 -1.58 -0.74
N GLY A 110 -14.26 -0.52 0.00
CA GLY A 110 -14.56 -0.70 1.41
C GLY A 110 -15.32 0.44 2.06
N LYS A 111 -15.65 0.18 3.33
CA LYS A 111 -16.08 1.14 4.33
C LYS A 111 -15.21 0.93 5.56
N ALA A 112 -14.87 2.01 6.24
CA ALA A 112 -14.00 1.94 7.40
C ALA A 112 -14.81 1.83 8.69
N GLU A 113 -14.23 1.17 9.69
CA GLU A 113 -14.79 0.99 11.02
C GLU A 113 -13.89 1.73 12.03
N PRO A 114 -14.44 2.68 12.82
CA PRO A 114 -13.67 3.33 13.88
C PRO A 114 -13.19 2.33 14.94
N ILE A 115 -11.92 2.47 15.34
CA ILE A 115 -11.38 1.77 16.51
C ILE A 115 -11.56 2.66 17.73
N GLU A 116 -12.43 2.19 18.62
CA GLU A 116 -12.79 2.87 19.86
C GLU A 116 -12.07 2.28 21.07
N GLY A 117 -11.91 3.10 22.10
CA GLY A 117 -11.23 2.71 23.34
C GLY A 117 -9.72 2.84 23.27
N GLU A 118 -9.14 3.27 24.38
CA GLU A 118 -7.71 3.58 24.48
C GLU A 118 -6.82 2.36 24.24
N ALA A 119 -7.16 1.22 24.85
CA ALA A 119 -6.41 -0.02 24.71
C ALA A 119 -6.34 -0.52 23.25
N ALA A 120 -7.46 -0.44 22.52
CA ALA A 120 -7.52 -0.87 21.13
C ALA A 120 -6.73 0.08 20.21
N LYS A 121 -6.83 1.40 20.43
CA LYS A 121 -6.00 2.38 19.72
C LYS A 121 -4.51 2.17 19.98
N LEU A 122 -4.13 1.92 21.24
CA LEU A 122 -2.75 1.67 21.62
C LEU A 122 -2.20 0.39 20.96
N ALA A 123 -3.00 -0.67 20.89
CA ALA A 123 -2.65 -1.90 20.19
C ALA A 123 -2.45 -1.64 18.68
N ALA A 124 -3.38 -0.95 18.04
CA ALA A 124 -3.26 -0.61 16.62
C ALA A 124 -2.05 0.28 16.31
N MET A 125 -1.72 1.24 17.19
CA MET A 125 -0.51 2.06 17.04
C MET A 125 0.77 1.25 17.21
N ARG A 126 0.76 0.24 18.10
CA ARG A 126 1.88 -0.69 18.23
C ARG A 126 2.07 -1.51 16.97
N ASP A 127 1.00 -2.10 16.45
CA ASP A 127 1.03 -2.83 15.18
C ASP A 127 1.54 -1.94 14.04
N PHE A 128 1.15 -0.67 14.05
CA PHE A 128 1.63 0.32 13.10
C PHE A 128 3.16 0.46 13.14
N VAL A 129 3.71 0.71 14.33
CA VAL A 129 5.15 0.93 14.53
C VAL A 129 5.95 -0.35 14.23
N GLU A 130 5.45 -1.50 14.67
CA GLU A 130 6.09 -2.80 14.42
C GLU A 130 6.08 -3.19 12.93
N TYR A 131 5.05 -2.80 12.20
CA TYR A 131 4.99 -2.98 10.75
C TYR A 131 5.92 -2.01 10.00
N VAL A 132 6.11 -0.78 10.49
CA VAL A 132 7.10 0.12 9.87
C VAL A 132 8.50 -0.45 10.04
N ASN A 133 8.84 -0.90 11.25
CA ASN A 133 10.10 -1.53 11.55
C ASN A 133 9.98 -2.41 12.80
N ARG A 134 10.17 -3.73 12.65
CA ARG A 134 10.03 -4.69 13.76
C ARG A 134 10.98 -4.36 14.91
N GLY A 135 10.47 -4.41 16.12
CA GLY A 135 11.17 -4.05 17.35
C GLY A 135 11.25 -2.55 17.62
N ARG A 136 10.74 -1.68 16.72
CA ARG A 136 10.83 -0.24 16.90
C ARG A 136 10.05 0.22 18.13
N TRP A 137 8.91 -0.40 18.44
CA TRP A 137 8.06 0.01 19.57
C TRP A 137 8.82 -0.01 20.90
N ALA A 138 9.67 -1.02 21.11
CA ALA A 138 10.46 -1.16 22.33
C ALA A 138 11.56 -0.10 22.50
N THR A 139 11.89 0.65 21.44
CA THR A 139 12.99 1.62 21.42
C THR A 139 12.52 3.08 21.42
N VAL A 140 11.21 3.31 21.53
CA VAL A 140 10.62 4.65 21.54
C VAL A 140 9.62 4.78 22.68
N ARG A 141 9.37 6.01 23.13
CA ARG A 141 8.33 6.29 24.14
C ARG A 141 6.95 5.90 23.57
N PRO A 142 6.11 5.16 24.31
CA PRO A 142 4.71 4.96 23.95
C PRO A 142 3.95 6.30 23.82
N PRO A 143 2.85 6.36 23.04
CA PRO A 143 2.05 7.58 22.92
C PRO A 143 1.43 7.93 24.28
N SER A 144 1.35 9.22 24.56
CA SER A 144 0.60 9.77 25.69
C SER A 144 -0.91 9.69 25.43
N GLU A 145 -1.70 9.80 26.50
CA GLU A 145 -3.17 9.88 26.38
C GLU A 145 -3.62 11.01 25.45
N GLN A 146 -2.97 12.18 25.49
CA GLN A 146 -3.32 13.32 24.67
C GLN A 146 -3.07 13.06 23.18
N GLU A 147 -1.94 12.40 22.86
CA GLU A 147 -1.60 11.98 21.50
C GLU A 147 -2.61 10.93 20.99
N LEU A 148 -3.03 9.99 21.85
CA LEU A 148 -4.07 9.01 21.50
C LEU A 148 -5.44 9.64 21.29
N LYS A 149 -5.83 10.63 22.11
CA LYS A 149 -7.09 11.38 21.96
C LYS A 149 -7.12 12.18 20.65
N GLY A 150 -5.99 12.75 20.24
CA GLY A 150 -5.85 13.46 18.97
C GLY A 150 -5.81 12.57 17.72
N THR A 151 -5.73 11.25 17.90
CA THR A 151 -5.56 10.27 16.82
C THR A 151 -6.83 9.43 16.63
N MET A 152 -7.31 9.43 15.40
CA MET A 152 -8.31 8.49 14.92
C MET A 152 -7.60 7.29 14.31
N VAL A 153 -8.10 6.09 14.62
CA VAL A 153 -7.66 4.84 13.99
C VAL A 153 -8.88 4.19 13.36
N LEU A 154 -8.74 3.77 12.11
CA LEU A 154 -9.80 3.15 11.34
C LEU A 154 -9.33 1.77 10.86
N ALA A 155 -10.19 0.76 11.03
CA ALA A 155 -10.01 -0.54 10.43
C ALA A 155 -10.78 -0.64 9.11
N VAL A 156 -10.19 -1.34 8.15
CA VAL A 156 -10.77 -1.64 6.84
C VAL A 156 -10.76 -3.15 6.67
N PRO A 157 -11.93 -3.81 6.77
CA PRO A 157 -12.04 -5.22 6.44
C PRO A 157 -11.66 -5.47 4.98
N LEU A 158 -10.72 -6.39 4.72
CA LEU A 158 -10.41 -6.85 3.37
C LEU A 158 -11.49 -7.86 2.95
N VAL A 159 -12.57 -7.35 2.37
CA VAL A 159 -13.71 -8.16 1.89
C VAL A 159 -13.81 -8.14 0.36
N GLU A 160 -13.58 -6.98 -0.25
CA GLU A 160 -13.73 -6.78 -1.70
C GLU A 160 -12.44 -6.19 -2.27
N ALA A 161 -11.63 -7.06 -2.88
CA ALA A 161 -10.32 -6.69 -3.42
C ALA A 161 -10.03 -7.39 -4.75
N SER A 162 -9.23 -6.75 -5.59
CA SER A 162 -8.62 -7.37 -6.77
C SER A 162 -7.18 -6.91 -6.95
N ALA A 163 -6.34 -7.82 -7.45
CA ALA A 163 -5.00 -7.51 -7.90
C ALA A 163 -4.96 -7.43 -9.43
N LYS A 164 -4.02 -6.63 -9.94
CA LYS A 164 -3.63 -6.67 -11.35
C LYS A 164 -2.11 -6.69 -11.46
N VAL A 165 -1.60 -7.66 -12.20
CA VAL A 165 -0.16 -7.93 -12.32
C VAL A 165 0.24 -8.01 -13.78
N ARG A 166 1.33 -7.32 -14.13
CA ARG A 166 1.98 -7.45 -15.44
C ARG A 166 3.46 -7.73 -15.26
N THR A 167 3.94 -8.76 -15.95
CA THR A 167 5.35 -9.12 -16.06
C THR A 167 5.71 -9.39 -17.53
N GLY A 168 7.00 -9.53 -17.81
CA GLY A 168 7.50 -9.90 -19.14
C GLY A 168 7.71 -8.73 -20.11
N PHE A 169 7.86 -9.07 -21.38
CA PHE A 169 8.20 -8.15 -22.47
C PHE A 169 6.96 -7.50 -23.11
N ALA A 170 7.20 -6.63 -24.09
CA ALA A 170 6.16 -6.20 -25.02
C ALA A 170 5.66 -7.41 -25.84
N VAL A 171 4.42 -7.34 -26.32
CA VAL A 171 3.82 -8.38 -27.15
C VAL A 171 3.22 -7.67 -28.35
N ASP A 172 3.99 -7.65 -29.44
CA ASP A 172 3.67 -7.01 -30.72
C ASP A 172 3.67 -8.06 -31.85
N ASN A 173 3.36 -7.66 -33.09
CA ASN A 173 3.36 -8.61 -34.21
C ASN A 173 4.81 -8.95 -34.61
N GLY A 174 5.01 -10.15 -35.17
CA GLY A 174 6.35 -10.62 -35.55
C GLY A 174 7.08 -9.68 -36.52
N GLU A 175 6.36 -9.04 -37.45
CA GLU A 175 6.90 -8.08 -38.40
C GLU A 175 7.44 -6.81 -37.71
N ASP A 176 6.83 -6.37 -36.59
CA ASP A 176 7.26 -5.17 -35.86
C ASP A 176 8.68 -5.35 -35.28
N TYR A 177 9.07 -6.59 -34.94
CA TYR A 177 10.40 -6.91 -34.43
C TYR A 177 11.51 -6.90 -35.49
N ALA A 178 11.17 -6.71 -36.77
CA ALA A 178 12.17 -6.40 -37.81
C ALA A 178 12.71 -4.96 -37.70
N SER A 179 12.07 -4.11 -36.88
CA SER A 179 12.52 -2.75 -36.58
C SER A 179 13.94 -2.75 -35.98
N PRO A 180 14.79 -1.76 -36.31
CA PRO A 180 16.10 -1.59 -35.69
C PRO A 180 16.04 -1.05 -34.25
N ALA A 181 14.84 -0.78 -33.72
CA ALA A 181 14.66 -0.28 -32.37
C ALA A 181 15.05 -1.34 -31.31
N TRP A 182 15.70 -0.89 -30.24
CA TRP A 182 15.98 -1.77 -29.10
C TRP A 182 14.69 -2.08 -28.33
N THR A 183 14.50 -3.35 -27.96
CA THR A 183 13.35 -3.83 -27.17
C THR A 183 13.85 -4.53 -25.91
N GLY A 184 13.06 -4.48 -24.84
CA GLY A 184 13.48 -5.08 -23.57
C GLY A 184 12.69 -4.59 -22.37
N VAL A 185 13.21 -4.90 -21.18
CA VAL A 185 12.68 -4.41 -19.91
C VAL A 185 13.81 -3.76 -19.14
N LEU A 186 13.57 -2.58 -18.57
CA LEU A 186 14.39 -2.01 -17.51
C LEU A 186 13.74 -2.36 -16.17
N PRO A 187 14.24 -3.36 -15.43
CA PRO A 187 13.68 -3.74 -14.14
C PRO A 187 13.83 -2.60 -13.13
N MET A 188 12.82 -2.41 -12.28
CA MET A 188 12.83 -1.42 -11.22
C MET A 188 12.56 -2.10 -9.89
N LYS A 189 13.28 -1.66 -8.85
CA LYS A 189 13.10 -2.15 -7.49
C LYS A 189 13.27 -1.00 -6.51
N TRP A 190 12.38 -0.94 -5.53
CA TRP A 190 12.54 -0.06 -4.39
C TRP A 190 13.45 -0.73 -3.35
N THR A 191 14.47 -0.01 -2.89
CA THR A 191 15.39 -0.49 -1.85
C THR A 191 15.60 0.58 -0.79
N ALA A 192 15.70 0.16 0.47
CA ALA A 192 16.19 1.03 1.52
C ALA A 192 17.64 1.43 1.23
N GLN A 193 18.00 2.65 1.63
CA GLN A 193 19.37 3.16 1.61
C GLN A 193 19.92 3.18 3.04
N ALA A 194 21.21 3.51 3.17
CA ALA A 194 21.83 3.70 4.47
C ALA A 194 21.03 4.71 5.33
N PRO A 195 20.71 4.38 6.60
CA PRO A 195 20.00 5.29 7.49
C PRO A 195 20.80 6.59 7.69
N VAL A 196 20.09 7.72 7.67
CA VAL A 196 20.67 9.05 7.93
C VAL A 196 20.30 9.47 9.36
N PRO A 197 21.27 9.65 10.27
CA PRO A 197 20.99 10.11 11.64
C PRO A 197 20.36 11.52 11.66
N ASP A 198 19.41 11.75 12.57
CA ASP A 198 18.85 13.09 12.81
C ASP A 198 19.90 13.94 13.56
N PRO A 199 20.31 15.12 13.04
CA PRO A 199 21.31 15.97 13.70
C PRO A 199 20.85 16.53 15.06
N ARG A 200 19.56 16.45 15.40
CA ARG A 200 19.01 16.84 16.71
C ARG A 200 19.01 15.68 17.72
N GLY A 201 19.23 14.45 17.25
CA GLY A 201 19.29 13.26 18.09
C GLY A 201 20.56 13.20 18.92
N ASN A 202 20.62 12.28 19.88
CA ASN A 202 21.85 12.01 20.63
C ASN A 202 22.86 11.31 19.70
N PRO A 203 24.02 11.94 19.37
CA PRO A 203 25.01 11.35 18.46
C PRO A 203 25.72 10.12 19.04
N GLU A 204 25.64 9.88 20.36
CA GLU A 204 26.22 8.71 21.01
C GLU A 204 25.35 7.45 20.85
N ILE A 205 24.10 7.59 20.40
CA ILE A 205 23.21 6.45 20.17
C ILE A 205 23.44 5.91 18.76
N PRO A 206 24.01 4.70 18.61
CA PRO A 206 24.23 4.12 17.29
C PRO A 206 22.89 3.77 16.64
N VAL A 207 22.90 3.69 15.31
CA VAL A 207 21.73 3.21 14.56
C VAL A 207 21.42 1.77 14.99
N PRO A 208 20.20 1.46 15.45
CA PRO A 208 19.80 0.11 15.82
C PRO A 208 20.00 -0.91 14.69
N THR A 209 20.39 -2.14 15.04
CA THR A 209 20.69 -3.22 14.08
C THR A 209 19.52 -3.52 13.14
N ASN A 210 18.28 -3.50 13.64
CA ASN A 210 17.07 -3.70 12.83
C ASN A 210 16.83 -2.56 11.80
N ILE A 211 17.37 -1.37 12.03
CA ILE A 211 17.30 -0.25 11.09
C ILE A 211 18.49 -0.28 10.11
N LEU A 212 19.69 -0.64 10.57
CA LEU A 212 20.87 -0.84 9.71
C LEU A 212 20.64 -1.96 8.69
N HIS A 213 20.04 -3.05 9.13
CA HIS A 213 19.69 -4.20 8.30
C HIS A 213 18.18 -4.23 8.06
N TYR A 214 17.62 -3.08 7.68
CA TYR A 214 16.20 -2.95 7.44
C TYR A 214 15.72 -4.01 6.44
N SER A 215 14.81 -4.86 6.92
CA SER A 215 14.06 -5.79 6.10
C SER A 215 12.59 -5.51 6.32
N ARG A 216 11.81 -5.58 5.23
CA ARG A 216 10.38 -5.38 5.34
C ARG A 216 9.77 -6.53 6.17
N PRO A 217 8.85 -6.22 7.09
CA PRO A 217 8.08 -7.26 7.76
C PRO A 217 7.29 -8.04 6.71
N GLN A 218 7.60 -9.33 6.57
CA GLN A 218 6.75 -10.31 5.86
C GLN A 218 5.78 -10.97 6.83
#